data_AF-A0A7C4XSW2-F1
#
_entry.id   AF-A0A7C4XSW2-F1
#
_cell.length_a   1.000
_cell.length_b   1.000
_cell.length_c   1.000
_cell.angle_alpha   90.00
_cell.angle_beta   90.00
_cell.angle_gamma   90.00
#
_symmetry.space_group_name_H-M   'P 1'
#
loop_
_entity.id
_entity.type
_entity.pdbx_description
1 polymer ?
#
loop_
_entity_poly.entity_id
_entity_poly.type
_entity_poly.pdbx_seq_one_letter_code
_entity_poly.pdbx_strand_id
1 'polypeptide(L)'
;MACFLVPSVLAITISIVRRVANRFSGKLNLGLLEGLLWGGAGILALEHIWHGEVVPWPPFLTAMQSPEEWAIAVHEVFTAGIAMTLTTVGVWGGILVFNKLRTSRLERITTER
;
A
#
# COMPACT_ATOMS: atom_id res chain seq x y z
N MET A 1 1.89 -6.07 -15.50
CA MET A 1 3.13 -6.62 -14.89
C MET A 1 2.96 -6.53 -13.39
N ALA A 2 3.20 -7.59 -12.60
CA ALA A 2 2.78 -7.77 -11.19
C ALA A 2 3.16 -6.66 -10.16
N CYS A 3 2.63 -5.45 -10.34
CA CYS A 3 2.91 -4.26 -9.55
C CYS A 3 2.24 -4.27 -8.18
N PHE A 4 1.28 -5.18 -7.96
CA PHE A 4 0.67 -5.43 -6.65
C PHE A 4 1.65 -6.03 -5.62
N LEU A 5 2.79 -6.60 -6.05
CA LEU A 5 3.76 -7.22 -5.14
C LEU A 5 4.42 -6.21 -4.21
N VAL A 6 4.81 -5.05 -4.73
CA VAL A 6 5.46 -3.98 -3.95
C VAL A 6 4.58 -3.47 -2.79
N PRO A 7 3.31 -3.05 -3.02
CA PRO A 7 2.44 -2.65 -1.92
C PRO A 7 2.07 -3.81 -0.99
N SER A 8 2.02 -5.06 -1.47
CA SER A 8 1.78 -6.24 -0.63
C SER A 8 2.93 -6.49 0.36
N VAL A 9 4.18 -6.38 -0.10
CA VAL A 9 5.37 -6.50 0.77
C VAL A 9 5.37 -5.41 1.83
N LEU A 10 5.03 -4.18 1.44
CA LEU A 10 4.90 -3.09 2.42
C LEU A 10 3.75 -3.35 3.40
N ALA A 11 2.61 -3.83 2.94
CA ALA A 11 1.46 -4.16 3.79
C ALA A 11 1.82 -5.21 4.85
N ILE A 12 2.54 -6.27 4.45
CA ILE A 12 3.04 -7.31 5.36
C ILE A 12 4.01 -6.71 6.37
N THR A 13 4.95 -5.88 5.92
CA THR A 13 5.92 -5.21 6.80
C THR A 13 5.22 -4.34 7.83
N ILE A 14 4.23 -3.53 7.41
CA ILE A 14 3.42 -2.70 8.30
C ILE A 14 2.60 -3.55 9.27
N SER A 15 2.06 -4.69 8.83
CA SER A 15 1.32 -5.62 9.70
C SER A 15 2.21 -6.20 10.80
N ILE A 16 3.43 -6.61 10.45
CA ILE A 16 4.43 -7.11 11.41
C ILE A 16 4.83 -5.99 12.39
N VAL A 17 5.17 -4.80 11.86
CA VAL A 17 5.54 -3.65 12.68
C VAL A 17 4.40 -3.25 13.61
N ARG A 18 3.15 -3.25 13.13
CA ARG A 18 1.97 -2.98 13.95
C ARG A 18 1.83 -3.99 15.10
N ARG A 19 2.06 -5.28 14.81
CA ARG A 19 1.95 -6.36 15.81
C ARG A 19 3.06 -6.29 16.86
N VAL A 20 4.26 -5.86 16.49
CA VAL A 20 5.41 -5.74 17.42
C VAL A 20 5.43 -4.38 18.15
N ALA A 21 5.14 -3.29 17.45
CA ALA A 21 5.22 -1.91 17.95
C ALA A 21 3.84 -1.35 18.35
N ASN A 22 3.08 -2.12 19.13
CA ASN A 22 1.70 -1.79 19.51
C ASN A 22 1.58 -0.44 20.25
N ARG A 23 2.65 0.00 20.94
CA ARG A 23 2.75 1.32 21.61
C ARG A 23 2.79 2.51 20.64
N PHE A 24 3.32 2.33 19.42
CA PHE A 24 3.41 3.37 18.39
C PHE A 24 2.22 3.32 17.42
N SER A 25 1.62 2.14 17.23
CA SER A 25 0.48 1.95 16.32
C SER A 25 -0.73 2.81 16.66
N GLY A 26 -0.97 3.09 17.95
CA GLY A 26 -2.11 3.91 18.39
C GLY A 26 -1.95 5.40 18.07
N LYS A 27 -0.72 5.92 17.96
CA LYS A 27 -0.46 7.35 17.67
C LYS A 27 -0.51 7.67 16.18
N LEU A 28 -0.11 6.72 15.33
CA LEU A 28 0.03 6.93 13.89
C LEU A 28 -1.12 6.31 13.06
N ASN A 29 -2.13 5.70 13.68
CA ASN A 29 -3.21 4.99 12.98
C ASN A 29 -2.66 4.04 11.89
N LEU A 30 -1.69 3.20 12.24
CA LEU A 30 -1.07 2.26 11.29
C LEU A 30 -2.09 1.26 10.71
N GLY A 31 -3.19 1.00 11.44
CA GLY A 31 -4.29 0.17 10.92
C GLY A 31 -5.01 0.77 9.71
N LEU A 32 -5.06 2.10 9.58
CA LEU A 32 -5.61 2.76 8.40
C LEU A 32 -4.68 2.59 7.19
N LEU A 33 -3.37 2.75 7.40
CA LEU A 33 -2.37 2.53 6.34
C LEU A 33 -2.39 1.07 5.87
N GLU A 34 -2.45 0.12 6.81
CA GLU A 34 -2.57 -1.31 6.50
C GLU A 34 -3.82 -1.61 5.67
N GLY A 35 -4.98 -1.03 6.03
CA GLY A 35 -6.21 -1.18 5.26
C GLY A 35 -6.12 -0.59 3.85
N LEU A 36 -5.49 0.58 3.69
CA LEU A 36 -5.27 1.21 2.38
C LEU A 36 -4.34 0.37 1.50
N LEU A 37 -3.26 -0.18 2.08
CA LEU A 37 -2.31 -1.01 1.34
C LEU A 37 -2.91 -2.36 0.94
N TRP A 38 -3.60 -3.06 1.85
CA TRP A 38 -4.25 -4.33 1.51
C TRP A 38 -5.43 -4.15 0.55
N GLY A 39 -6.21 -3.07 0.71
CA GLY A 39 -7.31 -2.75 -0.20
C GLY A 39 -6.81 -2.45 -1.61
N GLY A 40 -5.79 -1.60 -1.73
CA GLY A 40 -5.16 -1.28 -3.01
C GLY A 40 -4.51 -2.50 -3.66
N ALA A 41 -3.70 -3.25 -2.91
CA ALA A 41 -3.04 -4.46 -3.40
C ALA A 41 -4.04 -5.53 -3.84
N GLY A 42 -5.14 -5.71 -3.10
CA GLY A 42 -6.19 -6.69 -3.44
C GLY A 42 -6.91 -6.35 -4.75
N ILE A 43 -7.28 -5.09 -4.98
CA ILE A 43 -7.94 -4.67 -6.22
C ILE A 43 -6.99 -4.83 -7.42
N LEU A 44 -5.72 -4.45 -7.26
CA LEU A 44 -4.71 -4.60 -8.32
C LEU A 44 -4.40 -6.06 -8.64
N ALA A 45 -4.38 -6.93 -7.64
CA ALA A 45 -4.22 -8.36 -7.85
C ALA A 45 -5.39 -8.92 -8.67
N LEU A 46 -6.63 -8.51 -8.37
CA LEU A 46 -7.80 -8.88 -9.17
C LEU A 46 -7.71 -8.35 -10.61
N GLU A 47 -7.27 -7.12 -10.80
CA GLU A 47 -7.04 -6.55 -12.13
C GLU A 47 -6.05 -7.39 -12.94
N HIS A 48 -4.93 -7.79 -12.34
CA HIS A 48 -3.89 -8.57 -13.01
C HIS A 48 -4.33 -10.01 -13.33
N ILE A 49 -5.17 -10.59 -12.45
CA ILE A 49 -5.82 -11.88 -12.72
C ILE A 49 -6.81 -11.73 -13.89
N TRP A 50 -7.60 -10.66 -13.90
CA TRP A 50 -8.59 -10.40 -14.94
C TRP A 50 -7.96 -10.12 -16.31
N HIS A 51 -6.83 -9.41 -16.34
CA HIS A 51 -6.07 -9.13 -17.57
C HIS A 51 -5.23 -10.33 -18.05
N GLY A 52 -5.22 -11.46 -17.33
CA GLY A 52 -4.47 -12.66 -17.72
C GLY A 52 -2.94 -12.55 -17.56
N GLU A 53 -2.48 -11.53 -16.83
CA GLU A 53 -1.07 -11.36 -16.49
C GLU A 53 -0.65 -12.27 -15.32
N VAL A 54 -1.61 -12.65 -14.47
CA VAL A 54 -1.44 -13.57 -13.35
C VAL A 54 -2.38 -14.76 -13.53
N VAL A 55 -1.82 -15.96 -13.62
CA VAL A 55 -2.57 -17.22 -13.75
C VAL A 55 -2.23 -18.17 -12.60
N PRO A 56 -3.19 -18.97 -12.08
CA PRO A 56 -2.96 -19.88 -10.96
C PRO A 56 -2.18 -21.16 -11.35
N TRP A 57 -1.87 -21.34 -12.62
CA TRP A 57 -1.02 -22.42 -13.12
C TRP A 57 0.37 -21.90 -13.51
N PRO A 58 1.43 -22.72 -13.42
CA PRO A 58 2.76 -22.31 -13.88
C PRO A 58 2.78 -22.13 -15.42
N PRO A 59 3.50 -21.11 -15.96
CA PRO A 59 4.22 -20.04 -15.26
C PRO A 59 3.30 -18.89 -14.82
N PHE A 60 3.17 -18.67 -13.50
CA PHE A 60 2.21 -17.77 -12.87
C PHE A 60 2.23 -16.32 -13.37
N LEU A 61 3.38 -15.87 -13.89
CA LEU A 61 3.59 -14.55 -14.51
C LEU A 61 3.80 -14.75 -16.00
N THR A 62 2.76 -14.54 -16.79
CA THR A 62 2.75 -14.84 -18.23
C THR A 62 3.71 -13.96 -19.03
N ALA A 63 4.12 -12.81 -18.47
CA ALA A 63 5.04 -11.83 -19.07
C ALA A 63 6.54 -12.09 -18.79
N MET A 64 6.91 -13.18 -18.11
CA MET A 64 8.30 -13.47 -17.72
C MET A 64 8.81 -14.77 -18.35
N GLN A 65 8.69 -14.90 -19.67
CA GLN A 65 9.07 -16.13 -20.39
C GLN A 65 10.55 -16.20 -20.79
N SER A 66 11.24 -15.05 -20.91
CA SER A 66 12.67 -15.02 -21.20
C SER A 66 13.51 -14.31 -20.10
N PRO A 67 14.80 -14.66 -19.94
CA PRO A 67 15.69 -14.02 -18.96
C PRO A 67 15.92 -12.52 -19.21
N GLU A 68 15.81 -12.09 -20.47
CA GLU A 68 16.01 -10.71 -20.89
C GLU A 68 14.79 -9.84 -20.55
N GLU A 69 13.59 -10.40 -20.71
CA GLU A 69 12.31 -9.79 -20.31
C GLU A 69 12.17 -9.64 -18.79
N TRP A 70 12.85 -10.49 -18.01
CA TRP A 70 12.84 -10.43 -16.55
C TRP A 70 13.37 -9.11 -15.99
N ALA A 71 14.48 -8.62 -16.52
CA ALA A 71 15.09 -7.38 -16.03
C ALA A 71 14.20 -6.16 -16.30
N ILE A 72 13.55 -6.13 -17.47
CA ILE A 72 12.64 -5.05 -17.87
C ILE A 72 11.35 -5.12 -17.05
N ALA A 73 10.74 -6.30 -16.95
CA ALA A 73 9.51 -6.51 -16.19
C ALA A 73 9.69 -6.19 -14.69
N VAL A 74 10.83 -6.54 -14.09
CA VAL A 74 11.13 -6.17 -12.69
C VAL A 74 11.29 -4.67 -12.55
N HIS A 75 11.97 -3.99 -13.48
CA HIS A 75 12.18 -2.55 -13.40
C HIS A 75 10.86 -1.77 -13.48
N GLU A 76 9.94 -2.19 -14.34
CA GLU A 76 8.60 -1.61 -14.49
C GLU A 76 7.74 -1.86 -13.25
N VAL A 77 7.76 -3.08 -12.71
CA VAL A 77 7.07 -3.44 -11.46
C VAL A 77 7.59 -2.61 -10.29
N PHE A 78 8.90 -2.38 -10.23
CA PHE A 78 9.53 -1.63 -9.13
C PHE A 78 9.21 -0.15 -9.21
N THR A 79 9.35 0.46 -10.39
CA THR A 79 9.08 1.90 -10.58
C THR A 79 7.60 2.22 -10.42
N ALA A 80 6.71 1.47 -11.06
CA ALA A 80 5.26 1.64 -10.91
C ALA A 80 4.81 1.31 -9.48
N GLY A 81 5.27 0.18 -8.92
CA GLY A 81 4.91 -0.25 -7.57
C GLY A 81 5.37 0.74 -6.49
N ILE A 82 6.57 1.33 -6.63
CA ILE A 82 7.05 2.38 -5.71
C ILE A 82 6.20 3.64 -5.84
N ALA A 83 5.92 4.09 -7.07
CA ALA A 83 5.10 5.29 -7.29
C ALA A 83 3.74 5.15 -6.60
N MET A 84 3.06 4.02 -6.79
CA MET A 84 1.78 3.73 -6.16
C MET A 84 1.88 3.68 -4.63
N THR A 85 2.93 3.04 -4.12
CA THR A 85 3.19 2.95 -2.68
C THR A 85 3.38 4.33 -2.05
N LEU A 86 4.17 5.20 -2.69
CA LEU A 86 4.37 6.58 -2.24
C LEU A 86 3.06 7.37 -2.26
N THR A 87 2.22 7.18 -3.28
CA THR A 87 0.89 7.81 -3.32
C THR A 87 0.01 7.34 -2.16
N THR A 88 -0.06 6.03 -1.88
CA THR A 88 -0.84 5.49 -0.75
C THR A 88 -0.36 6.03 0.60
N VAL A 89 0.96 6.06 0.81
CA VAL A 89 1.56 6.64 2.03
C VAL A 89 1.27 8.15 2.12
N GLY A 90 1.33 8.87 1.00
CA GLY A 90 0.99 10.29 0.91
C GLY A 90 -0.46 10.58 1.29
N VAL A 91 -1.40 9.78 0.78
CA VAL A 91 -2.83 9.87 1.13
C VAL A 91 -3.04 9.62 2.62
N TRP A 92 -2.42 8.58 3.18
CA TRP A 92 -2.48 8.31 4.62
C TRP A 92 -1.92 9.48 5.45
N GLY A 93 -0.77 10.03 5.06
CA GLY A 93 -0.18 11.22 5.69
C GLY A 93 -1.13 12.42 5.64
N GLY A 94 -1.78 12.64 4.51
CA GLY A 94 -2.81 13.68 4.34
C GLY A 94 -3.99 13.50 5.31
N ILE A 95 -4.48 12.26 5.48
CA ILE A 95 -5.56 11.94 6.42
C ILE A 95 -5.14 12.23 7.87
N LEU A 96 -3.90 11.89 8.25
CA LEU A 96 -3.38 12.18 9.57
C LEU A 96 -3.29 13.68 9.85
N VAL A 97 -2.77 14.45 8.89
CA VAL A 97 -2.69 15.92 9.01
C VAL A 97 -4.09 16.51 9.11
N PHE A 98 -5.02 16.08 8.26
CA PHE A 98 -6.40 16.56 8.27
C PHE A 98 -7.11 16.27 9.59
N ASN A 99 -6.94 15.06 10.14
CA ASN A 99 -7.51 14.71 11.44
C ASN A 99 -6.90 15.57 12.56
N LYS A 100 -5.58 15.77 12.57
CA LYS A 100 -4.92 16.65 13.55
C LYS A 100 -5.44 18.08 13.48
N LEU A 101 -5.60 18.63 12.27
CA LEU A 101 -6.14 19.98 12.07
C LEU A 101 -7.59 20.08 12.57
N ARG A 102 -8.46 19.11 12.25
CA ARG A 102 -9.85 19.10 12.74
C ARG A 102 -9.93 18.98 14.26
N THR A 103 -9.19 18.06 14.87
CA THR A 103 -9.18 17.90 16.33
C THR A 103 -8.71 19.18 17.02
N SER A 104 -7.62 19.79 16.56
CA SER A 104 -7.12 21.05 17.13
C SER A 104 -8.08 22.24 16.96
N ARG A 105 -8.92 22.23 15.92
CA ARG A 105 -9.97 23.24 15.72
C ARG A 105 -11.14 23.01 16.68
N LEU A 106 -11.53 21.75 16.90
CA LEU A 106 -12.61 21.39 17.81
C LEU A 106 -12.26 21.71 19.27
N GLU A 107 -11.03 21.41 19.72
CA GLU A 107 -10.59 21.72 21.09
C GLU A 107 -10.60 23.22 21.39
N ARG A 108 -10.27 24.08 20.41
CA ARG A 108 -10.38 25.54 20.58
C ARG A 108 -11.82 26.00 20.78
N ILE A 109 -12.78 25.43 20.04
CA ILE A 109 -14.19 25.81 20.13
C ILE A 109 -14.79 25.40 21.48
N THR A 110 -14.34 24.27 22.05
CA THR A 110 -14.84 23.79 23.34
C THR A 110 -14.20 24.47 24.55
N THR A 111 -12.98 24.99 24.43
CA THR A 111 -12.25 25.65 25.53
C THR A 111 -12.65 27.13 25.70
N GLU A 112 -13.23 27.74 24.66
CA GLU A 112 -13.76 29.12 24.66
C GLU A 112 -15.21 29.23 25.18
N ARG A 113 -15.81 28.15 25.71
CA ARG A 113 -17.12 28.17 26.40
C ARG A 113 -16.94 27.95 27.89
#